data_AF-A0AAU7E9J7-F1
#
_entry.id   AF-A0AAU7E9J7-F1
#
_cell.length_a   1.000
_cell.length_b   1.000
_cell.length_c   1.000
_cell.angle_alpha   90.00
_cell.angle_beta   90.00
_cell.angle_gamma   90.00
#
_symmetry.space_group_name_H-M   'P 1'
#
loop_
_entity.id
_entity.type
_entity.pdbx_description
1 polymer ?
#
loop_
_entity_poly.entity_id
_entity_poly.type
_entity_poly.pdbx_seq_one_letter_code
_entity_poly.pdbx_strand_id
1 'polypeptide(L)'
;MSYDVDKDGYFTSEFNKKAGIPEDIKIYSSAMENFIKAQNNGILQSYTNIDIAKTIGNAYKIVSQLIEKTPELKGENSFSKEDLANYFPQNYLIDKNTLEVKQTFSYEEMKDINAKGGFKNINENEKLSPSFF
;
A
#
# COMPACT_ATOMS: atom_id res chain seq x y z
N MET A 1 -13.78 -14.48 8.37
CA MET A 1 -13.20 -14.36 7.00
C MET A 1 -13.24 -15.73 6.33
N SER A 2 -13.24 -15.82 5.00
CA SER A 2 -13.39 -17.07 4.24
C SER A 2 -12.07 -17.68 3.74
N TYR A 3 -10.94 -17.31 4.34
CA TYR A 3 -9.61 -17.77 3.93
C TYR A 3 -9.01 -18.65 5.01
N ASP A 4 -8.31 -19.70 4.59
CA ASP A 4 -7.63 -20.61 5.50
C ASP A 4 -6.48 -19.91 6.22
N VAL A 5 -6.32 -20.28 7.48
CA VAL A 5 -5.28 -19.77 8.37
C VAL A 5 -4.53 -20.98 8.90
N ASP A 6 -3.21 -20.89 8.92
CA ASP A 6 -2.38 -21.95 9.47
C ASP A 6 -2.44 -21.99 11.01
N LYS A 7 -1.77 -22.99 11.60
CA LYS A 7 -1.73 -23.17 13.06
C LYS A 7 -1.07 -22.01 13.81
N ASP A 8 -0.28 -21.17 13.13
CA ASP A 8 0.47 -20.07 13.70
C ASP A 8 -0.25 -18.71 13.48
N GLY A 9 -1.42 -18.73 12.85
CA GLY A 9 -2.28 -17.56 12.66
C GLY A 9 -2.04 -16.78 11.36
N TYR A 10 -1.23 -17.31 10.44
CA TYR A 10 -0.95 -16.67 9.15
C TYR A 10 -1.92 -17.15 8.06
N PHE A 11 -2.19 -16.29 7.09
CA PHE A 11 -2.78 -16.75 5.83
C PHE A 11 -1.86 -17.76 5.13
N THR A 12 -2.45 -18.74 4.47
CA THR A 12 -1.72 -19.82 3.78
C THR A 12 -1.10 -19.36 2.45
N SER A 13 -0.19 -20.16 1.89
CA SER A 13 0.37 -19.89 0.55
C SER A 13 -0.70 -19.83 -0.55
N GLU A 14 -1.80 -20.57 -0.41
CA GLU A 14 -2.94 -20.49 -1.33
C GLU A 14 -3.64 -19.12 -1.30
N PHE A 15 -3.66 -18.45 -0.14
CA PHE A 15 -4.09 -17.06 -0.08
C PHE A 15 -3.12 -16.16 -0.84
N ASN A 16 -1.80 -16.32 -0.65
CA ASN A 16 -0.80 -15.52 -1.34
C ASN A 16 -0.89 -15.66 -2.87
N LYS A 17 -1.11 -16.88 -3.38
CA LYS A 17 -1.37 -17.14 -4.80
C LYS A 17 -2.61 -16.41 -5.30
N LYS A 18 -3.71 -16.47 -4.56
CA LYS A 18 -4.95 -15.73 -4.90
C LYS A 18 -4.75 -14.22 -4.88
N ALA A 19 -3.94 -13.71 -3.96
CA ALA A 19 -3.59 -12.29 -3.85
C ALA A 19 -2.56 -11.85 -4.91
N GLY A 20 -1.90 -12.78 -5.61
CA GLY A 20 -0.84 -12.48 -6.57
C GLY A 20 0.43 -11.93 -5.93
N ILE A 21 0.77 -12.39 -4.73
CA ILE A 21 1.98 -12.00 -3.98
C ILE A 21 2.91 -13.22 -3.77
N PRO A 22 4.21 -13.01 -3.47
CA PRO A 22 5.13 -14.11 -3.17
C PRO A 22 4.62 -15.07 -2.09
N GLU A 23 4.81 -16.37 -2.30
CA GLU A 23 4.25 -17.42 -1.44
C GLU A 23 4.86 -17.46 -0.02
N ASP A 24 6.07 -16.95 0.14
CA ASP A 24 6.83 -16.92 1.39
C ASP A 24 6.47 -15.76 2.33
N ILE A 25 5.67 -14.78 1.85
CA ILE A 25 5.19 -13.68 2.68
C ILE A 25 4.24 -14.21 3.76
N LYS A 26 4.56 -13.89 5.01
CA LYS A 26 3.71 -14.23 6.17
C LYS A 26 2.84 -13.04 6.56
N ILE A 27 1.53 -13.22 6.47
CA ILE A 27 0.53 -12.19 6.82
C ILE A 27 -0.32 -12.72 7.96
N TYR A 28 -0.26 -12.08 9.12
CA TYR A 28 -1.16 -12.40 10.24
C TYR A 28 -2.60 -12.12 9.83
N SER A 29 -3.44 -13.14 9.86
CA SER A 29 -4.88 -13.00 9.57
C SER A 29 -5.56 -11.98 10.48
N SER A 30 -5.13 -11.91 11.75
CA SER A 30 -5.61 -10.96 12.75
C SER A 30 -5.33 -9.50 12.39
N ALA A 31 -4.26 -9.19 11.66
CA ALA A 31 -3.98 -7.83 11.20
C ALA A 31 -5.08 -7.35 10.24
N MET A 32 -5.52 -8.23 9.33
CA MET A 32 -6.62 -7.90 8.41
C MET A 32 -7.97 -7.83 9.13
N GLU A 33 -8.24 -8.74 10.07
CA GLU A 33 -9.47 -8.67 10.87
C GLU A 33 -9.56 -7.36 11.66
N ASN A 34 -8.45 -6.93 12.26
CA ASN A 34 -8.38 -5.68 13.00
C ASN A 34 -8.54 -4.47 12.08
N PHE A 35 -7.94 -4.51 10.88
CA PHE A 35 -8.14 -3.47 9.87
C PHE A 35 -9.61 -3.34 9.45
N ILE A 36 -10.27 -4.45 9.11
CA ILE A 36 -11.70 -4.45 8.73
C ILE A 36 -12.55 -3.91 9.88
N LYS A 37 -12.33 -4.40 11.12
CA LYS A 37 -13.05 -3.92 12.30
C LYS A 37 -12.87 -2.42 12.51
N ALA A 38 -11.65 -1.90 12.37
CA ALA A 38 -11.35 -0.48 12.50
C ALA A 38 -12.03 0.37 11.41
N GLN A 39 -12.20 -0.20 10.21
CA GLN A 39 -12.78 0.51 9.06
C GLN A 39 -14.30 0.29 8.90
N ASN A 40 -14.94 -0.55 9.71
CA ASN A 40 -16.39 -0.78 9.66
C ASN A 40 -17.21 0.51 9.87
N ASN A 41 -16.66 1.50 10.56
CA ASN A 41 -17.24 2.86 10.71
C ASN A 41 -16.43 3.93 9.95
N GLY A 42 -15.55 3.51 9.05
CA GLY A 42 -14.60 4.35 8.33
C GLY A 42 -14.79 4.25 6.82
N ILE A 43 -13.68 4.26 6.08
CA ILE A 43 -13.71 4.31 4.60
C ILE A 43 -14.40 3.10 3.96
N LEU A 44 -14.56 2.01 4.73
CA LEU A 44 -15.15 0.76 4.25
C LEU A 44 -16.65 0.63 4.54
N GLN A 45 -17.26 1.56 5.28
CA GLN A 45 -18.66 1.48 5.72
C GLN A 45 -19.66 1.39 4.55
N SER A 46 -19.35 2.02 3.42
CA SER A 46 -20.21 2.01 2.22
C SER A 46 -20.07 0.75 1.36
N TYR A 47 -19.14 -0.14 1.68
CA TYR A 47 -18.89 -1.36 0.90
C TYR A 47 -19.64 -2.54 1.52
N THR A 48 -20.42 -3.24 0.69
CA THR A 48 -21.17 -4.44 1.11
C THR A 48 -20.28 -5.69 1.18
N ASN A 49 -19.16 -5.70 0.45
CA ASN A 49 -18.18 -6.76 0.46
C ASN A 49 -16.79 -6.23 0.10
N ILE A 50 -15.74 -6.81 0.68
CA ILE A 50 -14.34 -6.48 0.41
C ILE A 50 -13.63 -7.77 -0.01
N ASP A 51 -13.10 -7.78 -1.22
CA ASP A 51 -12.18 -8.83 -1.63
C ASP A 51 -10.82 -8.60 -0.97
N ILE A 52 -10.57 -9.35 0.11
CA ILE A 52 -9.35 -9.24 0.92
C ILE A 52 -8.10 -9.62 0.11
N ALA A 53 -8.18 -10.68 -0.71
CA ALA A 53 -7.03 -11.12 -1.51
C ALA A 53 -6.66 -10.05 -2.53
N LYS A 54 -7.66 -9.49 -3.24
CA LYS A 54 -7.44 -8.37 -4.17
C LYS A 54 -6.93 -7.12 -3.46
N THR A 55 -7.46 -6.81 -2.28
CA THR A 55 -7.01 -5.66 -1.47
C THR A 55 -5.53 -5.79 -1.10
N ILE A 56 -5.12 -6.95 -0.59
CA ILE A 56 -3.72 -7.21 -0.22
C ILE A 56 -2.81 -7.22 -1.46
N GLY A 57 -3.23 -7.85 -2.56
CA GLY A 57 -2.48 -7.84 -3.81
C GLY A 57 -2.23 -6.43 -4.35
N ASN A 58 -3.27 -5.58 -4.34
CA ASN A 58 -3.15 -4.18 -4.74
C ASN A 58 -2.20 -3.40 -3.81
N ALA A 59 -2.31 -3.60 -2.49
CA ALA A 59 -1.43 -2.96 -1.53
C ALA A 59 0.03 -3.38 -1.72
N TYR A 60 0.29 -4.68 -1.86
CA TYR A 60 1.62 -5.22 -2.12
C TYR A 60 2.21 -4.65 -3.41
N LYS A 61 1.44 -4.61 -4.50
CA LYS A 61 1.87 -4.05 -5.78
C LYS A 61 2.31 -2.59 -5.66
N ILE A 62 1.59 -1.78 -4.89
CA ILE A 62 1.94 -0.36 -4.71
C ILE A 62 3.17 -0.24 -3.80
N VAL A 63 3.16 -0.89 -2.63
CA VAL A 63 4.24 -0.78 -1.63
C VAL A 63 5.57 -1.29 -2.17
N SER A 64 5.58 -2.40 -2.91
CA SER A 64 6.80 -2.92 -3.55
C SER A 64 7.40 -1.92 -4.54
N GLN A 65 6.58 -1.30 -5.40
CA GLN A 65 7.05 -0.25 -6.31
C GLN A 65 7.58 0.98 -5.57
N LEU A 66 6.97 1.37 -4.45
CA LEU A 66 7.47 2.48 -3.62
C LEU A 66 8.84 2.15 -3.04
N ILE A 67 9.01 0.95 -2.47
CA ILE A 67 10.31 0.48 -1.95
C ILE A 67 11.36 0.40 -3.07
N GLU A 68 11.01 -0.15 -4.23
CA GLU A 68 11.94 -0.26 -5.38
C GLU A 68 12.39 1.10 -5.92
N LYS A 69 11.54 2.13 -5.83
CA LYS A 69 11.82 3.51 -6.25
C LYS A 69 12.49 4.35 -5.16
N THR A 70 12.63 3.83 -3.93
CA THR A 70 13.36 4.47 -2.84
C THR A 70 14.69 3.74 -2.62
N PRO A 71 15.82 4.29 -3.14
CA PRO A 71 17.12 3.63 -3.07
C PRO A 71 17.54 3.16 -1.67
N GLU A 72 17.18 3.92 -0.64
CA GLU A 72 17.53 3.67 0.77
C GLU A 72 16.76 2.49 1.38
N LEU A 73 15.62 2.12 0.80
CA LEU A 73 14.79 1.00 1.26
C LEU A 73 14.94 -0.25 0.38
N LYS A 74 15.55 -0.09 -0.80
CA LYS A 74 15.62 -1.14 -1.81
C LYS A 74 16.51 -2.30 -1.35
N GLY A 75 15.95 -3.51 -1.36
CA GLY A 75 16.66 -4.74 -1.03
C GLY A 75 16.65 -5.09 0.45
N GLU A 76 16.08 -4.23 1.30
CA GLU A 76 15.88 -4.50 2.71
C GLU A 76 14.63 -5.38 2.94
N ASN A 77 14.72 -6.27 3.92
CA ASN A 77 13.64 -7.19 4.29
C ASN A 77 12.85 -6.74 5.53
N SER A 78 13.28 -5.66 6.18
CA SER A 78 12.64 -5.08 7.35
C SER A 78 12.99 -3.60 7.48
N PHE A 79 12.07 -2.80 8.00
CA PHE A 79 12.23 -1.36 8.13
C PHE A 79 11.96 -0.93 9.57
N SER A 80 12.83 -0.08 10.12
CA SER A 80 12.55 0.63 11.36
C SER A 80 11.53 1.75 11.13
N LYS A 81 11.01 2.32 12.22
CA LYS A 81 10.13 3.49 12.10
C LYS A 81 10.89 4.68 11.52
N GLU A 82 12.16 4.81 11.89
CA GLU A 82 13.06 5.84 11.41
C GLU A 82 13.32 5.70 9.90
N ASP A 83 13.52 4.49 9.39
CA ASP A 83 13.70 4.25 7.94
C ASP A 83 12.47 4.71 7.16
N LEU A 84 11.28 4.32 7.64
CA LEU A 84 10.03 4.69 6.99
C LEU A 84 9.77 6.20 7.08
N ALA A 85 10.04 6.82 8.23
CA ALA A 85 9.85 8.25 8.42
C ALA A 85 10.80 9.11 7.56
N ASN A 86 12.04 8.63 7.35
CA ASN A 86 13.06 9.39 6.63
C ASN A 86 12.99 9.18 5.11
N TYR A 87 12.66 7.97 4.65
CA TYR A 87 12.86 7.59 3.25
C TYR A 87 11.59 7.17 2.53
N PHE A 88 10.56 6.70 3.23
CA PHE A 88 9.34 6.29 2.55
C PHE A 88 8.69 7.54 1.91
N PRO A 89 8.29 7.50 0.63
CA PRO A 89 7.74 8.68 -0.04
C PRO A 89 6.53 9.21 0.72
N GLN A 90 6.34 10.53 0.80
CA GLN A 90 5.16 11.15 1.42
C GLN A 90 3.94 11.08 0.49
N ASN A 91 4.16 11.19 -0.81
CA ASN A 91 3.12 11.09 -1.83
C ASN A 91 3.63 10.31 -3.04
N TYR A 92 2.70 9.82 -3.84
CA TYR A 92 3.00 9.19 -5.11
C TYR A 92 1.90 9.44 -6.15
N LEU A 93 2.30 9.53 -7.40
CA LEU A 93 1.41 9.60 -8.56
C LEU A 93 1.22 8.17 -9.08
N ILE A 94 -0.02 7.72 -9.13
CA ILE A 94 -0.38 6.37 -9.56
C ILE A 94 -1.34 6.40 -10.75
N ASP A 95 -1.17 5.45 -11.67
CA ASP A 95 -2.21 5.14 -12.65
C ASP A 95 -3.35 4.34 -11.98
N LYS A 96 -4.57 4.89 -12.02
CA LYS A 96 -5.73 4.31 -11.33
C LYS A 96 -6.15 2.95 -11.88
N ASN A 97 -5.84 2.66 -13.14
CA ASN A 97 -6.27 1.44 -13.81
C ASN A 97 -5.22 0.34 -13.64
N THR A 98 -3.94 0.68 -13.78
CA THR A 98 -2.86 -0.29 -13.73
C THR A 98 -2.22 -0.44 -12.35
N LEU A 99 -2.40 0.54 -11.45
CA LEU A 99 -1.68 0.66 -10.17
C LEU A 99 -0.16 0.82 -10.34
N GLU A 100 0.29 1.32 -11.48
CA GLU A 100 1.69 1.67 -11.70
C GLU A 100 2.02 2.99 -10.98
N VAL A 101 3.05 2.95 -10.13
CA VAL A 101 3.59 4.15 -9.49
C VAL A 101 4.48 4.86 -10.51
N LYS A 102 4.01 6.01 -11.00
CA LYS A 102 4.71 6.81 -12.00
C LYS A 102 5.80 7.67 -11.38
N GLN A 103 5.49 8.30 -10.26
CA GLN A 103 6.39 9.22 -9.56
C GLN A 103 6.16 9.17 -8.05
N THR A 104 7.21 9.41 -7.29
CA THR A 104 7.21 9.53 -5.82
C THR A 104 7.63 10.94 -5.43
N PHE A 105 7.17 11.39 -4.25
CA PHE A 105 7.47 12.72 -3.73
C PHE A 105 7.78 12.62 -2.24
N SER A 106 8.91 13.20 -1.83
CA SER A 106 9.26 13.47 -0.45
C SER A 106 8.39 14.59 0.14
N TYR A 107 8.48 14.77 1.45
CA TYR A 107 7.81 15.87 2.15
C TYR A 107 8.22 17.25 1.63
N GLU A 108 9.53 17.50 1.44
CA GLU A 108 10.03 18.80 0.99
C GLU A 108 9.61 19.10 -0.46
N GLU A 109 9.57 18.11 -1.34
CA GLU A 109 9.04 18.26 -2.70
C GLU A 109 7.56 18.63 -2.69
N MET A 110 6.75 17.93 -1.89
CA MET A 110 5.33 18.23 -1.75
C MET A 110 5.08 19.64 -1.21
N LYS A 111 5.89 20.08 -0.23
CA LYS A 111 5.83 21.43 0.32
C LYS A 111 6.17 22.49 -0.74
N ASP A 112 7.20 22.27 -1.54
CA ASP A 112 7.57 23.16 -2.65
C ASP A 112 6.48 23.20 -3.74
N ILE A 113 5.93 22.05 -4.14
CA ILE A 113 4.83 21.96 -5.10
C ILE A 113 3.62 22.75 -4.61
N ASN A 114 3.24 22.57 -3.34
CA ASN A 114 2.12 23.29 -2.73
C ASN A 114 2.38 24.80 -2.69
N ALA A 115 3.61 25.23 -2.35
CA ALA A 115 4.00 26.65 -2.38
C ALA A 115 3.94 27.25 -3.79
N LYS A 116 4.15 26.44 -4.84
CA LYS A 116 4.06 26.82 -6.26
C LYS A 116 2.64 26.73 -6.85
N GLY A 117 1.64 26.52 -6.00
CA GLY A 117 0.23 26.47 -6.40
C GLY A 117 -0.29 25.07 -6.71
N GLY A 118 0.39 24.03 -6.22
CA GLY A 118 -0.03 22.63 -6.34
C GLY A 118 0.30 22.01 -7.71
N PHE A 119 -0.14 20.77 -7.88
CA PHE A 119 0.04 20.04 -9.14
C PHE A 119 -0.76 20.66 -10.28
N LYS A 120 -0.13 20.80 -11.44
CA LYS A 120 -0.76 21.26 -12.68
C LYS A 120 -0.84 20.09 -13.66
N ASN A 121 -1.97 19.93 -14.35
CA ASN A 121 -2.16 18.98 -15.43
C ASN A 121 -1.93 17.50 -15.08
N ILE A 122 -2.49 17.02 -13.96
CA ILE A 122 -2.55 15.58 -13.67
C ILE A 122 -3.43 14.90 -14.73
N ASN A 123 -2.96 13.81 -15.34
CA ASN A 123 -3.74 13.06 -16.32
C ASN A 123 -5.04 12.54 -15.68
N GLU A 124 -6.13 12.46 -16.44
CA GLU A 124 -7.40 11.94 -15.93
C GLU A 124 -7.30 10.51 -15.36
N ASN A 125 -6.35 9.70 -15.81
CA ASN A 125 -6.11 8.34 -15.33
C ASN A 125 -5.15 8.30 -14.14
N GLU A 126 -4.54 9.42 -13.79
CA GLU A 126 -3.62 9.54 -12.68
C GLU A 126 -4.32 9.99 -11.40
N LYS A 127 -3.72 9.61 -10.27
CA LYS A 127 -4.12 10.07 -8.96
C LYS A 127 -2.89 10.37 -8.13
N LEU A 128 -2.84 11.58 -7.59
CA LEU A 128 -1.93 11.86 -6.48
C LEU A 128 -2.50 11.22 -5.22
N SER A 129 -1.73 10.35 -4.59
CA SER A 129 -2.11 9.68 -3.36
C SER A 129 -1.10 9.99 -2.26
N PRO A 130 -1.54 10.30 -1.03
CA PRO A 130 -0.64 10.32 0.11
C PRO A 130 -0.20 8.90 0.43
N SER A 131 1.06 8.77 0.83
CA SER A 131 1.53 7.62 1.60
C SER A 131 1.05 7.76 3.04
N PHE A 132 1.01 6.65 3.77
CA PHE A 132 0.47 6.61 5.11
C PHE A 132 1.43 7.20 6.14
N PHE A 133 1.49 8.53 6.28
CA PHE A 133 2.02 9.27 7.43
C PHE A 133 1.38 10.66 7.54
#